data_AF-A0A5Q3Q1E2-F1
#
_entry.id   AF-A0A5Q3Q1E2-F1
#
_cell.length_a   1.000
_cell.length_b   1.000
_cell.length_c   1.000
_cell.angle_alpha   90.00
_cell.angle_beta   90.00
_cell.angle_gamma   90.00
#
_symmetry.space_group_name_H-M   'P 1'
#
loop_
_entity.id
_entity.type
_entity.pdbx_description
1 polymer ?
#
loop_
_entity_poly.entity_id
_entity_poly.type
_entity_poly.pdbx_seq_one_letter_code
_entity_poly.pdbx_strand_id
1 'polypeptide(L)' 'MWPTEDTPTTSTENLRWQIDCVNEAGRPRSVSVLVMGDRVAMVLPPGVTIVLTPDEARDFSDFLTRSVSLFGAQDH' A
#
# COMPACT_ATOMS: atom_id res chain seq x y z
N MET A 1 11.27 -40.12 9.05
CA MET A 1 10.82 -39.83 7.67
C MET A 1 9.48 -39.13 7.79
N TRP A 2 9.46 -37.81 7.62
CA TRP A 2 8.23 -37.03 7.47
C TRP A 2 7.94 -36.93 5.98
N PRO A 3 6.69 -37.03 5.50
CA PRO A 3 6.40 -36.75 4.10
C PRO A 3 6.57 -35.25 3.88
N THR A 4 7.56 -34.87 3.07
CA THR A 4 7.68 -33.51 2.55
C THR A 4 6.59 -33.34 1.50
N GLU A 5 5.36 -33.09 1.93
CA GLU A 5 4.35 -32.51 1.07
C GLU A 5 4.76 -31.06 0.80
N ASP A 6 5.68 -30.92 -0.17
CA ASP A 6 5.91 -29.69 -0.92
C ASP A 6 4.65 -29.43 -1.77
N THR A 7 3.55 -29.06 -1.12
CA THR A 7 2.44 -28.39 -1.78
C THR A 7 2.90 -26.97 -2.10
N PRO A 8 2.69 -26.47 -3.32
CA PRO A 8 3.22 -25.18 -3.75
C PRO A 8 2.72 -24.11 -2.78
N THR A 9 3.62 -23.26 -2.29
CA THR A 9 3.35 -22.05 -1.52
C THR A 9 2.47 -21.11 -2.35
N THR A 10 1.16 -21.38 -2.43
CA THR A 10 0.19 -20.54 -3.11
C THR A 10 0.07 -19.20 -2.39
N SER A 11 0.57 -18.15 -3.04
CA SER A 11 -0.02 -16.80 -3.06
C SER A 11 0.16 -15.87 -1.86
N THR A 12 1.00 -16.17 -0.88
CA THR A 12 1.26 -15.21 0.23
C THR A 12 2.37 -14.20 -0.09
N GLU A 13 3.23 -14.48 -1.06
CA GLU A 13 4.42 -13.66 -1.34
C GLU A 13 4.12 -12.33 -2.05
N ASN A 14 2.91 -12.13 -2.58
CA ASN A 14 2.50 -10.90 -3.29
C ASN A 14 1.47 -10.03 -2.52
N LEU A 15 1.30 -10.25 -1.22
CA LEU A 15 0.36 -9.49 -0.40
C LEU A 15 1.03 -8.34 0.37
N ARG A 16 2.32 -8.10 0.13
CA ARG A 16 3.08 -7.02 0.73
C ARG A 16 3.93 -6.32 -0.32
N TRP A 17 3.84 -5.00 -0.40
CA TRP A 17 4.75 -4.19 -1.19
C TRP A 17 5.04 -2.86 -0.52
N GLN A 18 6.06 -2.17 -1.03
CA GLN A 18 6.45 -0.84 -0.57
C GLN A 18 6.30 0.16 -1.71
N ILE A 19 5.88 1.37 -1.35
CA ILE A 19 5.75 2.50 -2.25
C ILE A 19 6.74 3.55 -1.78
N ASP A 20 7.73 3.83 -2.62
CA ASP A 20 8.68 4.90 -2.36
C ASP A 20 8.00 6.26 -2.50
N CYS A 21 8.26 7.13 -1.54
CA CYS A 21 7.72 8.48 -1.47
C CYS A 21 8.78 9.44 -0.93
N VAL A 22 8.51 10.73 -1.07
CA VAL A 22 9.33 11.79 -0.49
C VAL A 22 8.44 12.62 0.41
N ASN A 23 8.98 13.06 1.55
CA ASN A 23 8.27 14.01 2.40
C ASN A 23 8.50 15.46 1.90
N GLU A 24 7.80 16.42 2.51
CA GLU A 24 7.93 17.85 2.22
C GLU A 24 9.38 18.38 2.30
N ALA A 25 10.23 17.74 3.10
CA ALA A 25 11.65 18.09 3.24
C ALA A 25 12.56 17.41 2.18
N GLY A 26 11.97 16.76 1.16
CA GLY A 26 12.69 16.05 0.11
C GLY A 26 13.41 14.78 0.56
N ARG A 27 13.13 14.28 1.78
CA ARG A 27 13.77 13.06 2.30
C ARG A 27 13.02 11.82 1.81
N PRO A 28 13.73 10.80 1.33
CA PRO A 28 13.11 9.55 0.92
C PRO A 28 12.44 8.86 2.10
N ARG A 29 11.29 8.29 1.82
CA ARG A 29 10.43 7.55 2.73
C ARG A 29 9.80 6.40 1.95
N SER A 30 9.26 5.43 2.68
CA SER A 30 8.53 4.32 2.07
C SER A 30 7.25 4.06 2.85
N VAL A 31 6.14 3.95 2.15
CA VAL A 31 4.87 3.47 2.67
C VAL A 31 4.84 1.97 2.48
N SER A 32 4.47 1.20 3.50
CA SER A 32 4.29 -0.25 3.36
C SER A 32 2.81 -0.57 3.24
N VAL A 33 2.45 -1.40 2.26
CA VAL A 33 1.09 -1.92 2.07
C VAL A 33 1.08 -3.41 2.37
N LEU A 34 0.08 -3.84 3.13
CA LEU A 34 -0.10 -5.21 3.62
C LEU A 34 -1.55 -5.63 3.38
N VAL A 35 -1.78 -6.69 2.62
CA VAL A 35 -3.09 -7.28 2.41
C VAL A 35 -3.24 -8.48 3.36
N MET A 36 -4.22 -8.41 4.24
CA MET A 36 -4.49 -9.37 5.31
C MET A 36 -5.92 -9.88 5.14
N GLY A 37 -6.11 -10.92 4.34
CA GLY A 37 -7.45 -11.46 4.06
C GLY A 37 -8.33 -10.44 3.33
N ASP A 38 -9.38 -9.96 3.99
CA ASP A 38 -10.30 -8.92 3.48
C ASP A 38 -9.88 -7.50 3.82
N ARG A 39 -8.69 -7.27 4.40
CA ARG A 39 -8.24 -5.95 4.84
C ARG A 39 -6.96 -5.53 4.15
N VAL A 40 -6.83 -4.22 3.95
CA VAL A 40 -5.61 -3.57 3.45
C VAL A 40 -5.08 -2.65 4.54
N ALA A 41 -3.90 -2.93 5.06
CA ALA A 41 -3.19 -2.05 5.98
C ALA A 41 -2.12 -1.24 5.24
N MET A 42 -2.11 0.06 5.47
CA MET A 42 -1.06 0.97 5.01
C MET A 42 -0.33 1.54 6.22
N VAL A 43 0.99 1.38 6.23
CA VAL A 43 1.87 1.95 7.26
C VAL A 43 2.54 3.19 6.67
N LEU A 44 2.04 4.35 7.08
CA LEU A 44 2.56 5.66 6.72
C LEU A 44 3.68 6.07 7.69
N PRO A 45 4.82 6.57 7.21
CA PRO A 45 5.85 7.13 8.07
C PRO A 45 5.33 8.42 8.75
N PRO A 46 5.59 8.63 10.06
CA PRO A 46 6.57 7.93 10.91
C PRO A 46 6.00 6.74 11.73
N GLY A 47 4.95 6.06 11.28
CA GLY A 47 4.40 4.86 11.93
C GLY A 47 2.88 4.87 12.13
N VAL A 48 2.16 5.73 11.41
CA VAL A 48 0.69 5.75 11.42
C VAL A 48 0.21 4.57 10.57
N THR A 49 -0.62 3.71 11.14
CA THR A 49 -1.23 2.59 10.42
C THR A 49 -2.70 2.90 10.14
N ILE A 50 -3.08 2.80 8.87
CA ILE A 50 -4.47 2.90 8.42
C ILE A 50 -4.90 1.50 7.96
N VAL A 51 -6.06 1.03 8.40
CA VAL A 51 -6.62 -0.26 7.97
C VAL A 51 -7.93 0.01 7.26
N LEU A 52 -8.04 -0.48 6.03
CA LEU A 52 -9.17 -0.27 5.13
C LEU A 52 -9.74 -1.63 4.70
N THR A 53 -11.04 -1.63 4.40
CA THR A 53 -11.65 -2.65 3.53
C THR A 53 -11.18 -2.47 2.08
N PRO A 54 -11.44 -3.45 1.18
CA PRO A 54 -11.05 -3.33 -0.22
C PRO A 54 -11.79 -2.19 -0.93
N ASP A 55 -13.06 -1.96 -0.59
CA ASP A 55 -13.86 -0.85 -1.11
C ASP A 55 -13.33 0.50 -0.63
N GLU A 56 -13.04 0.64 0.67
CA GLU A 56 -12.44 1.88 1.20
C GLU A 56 -11.05 2.16 0.62
N ALA A 57 -10.24 1.11 0.37
CA ALA A 57 -8.94 1.26 -0.27
C ALA A 57 -9.07 1.74 -1.73
N ARG A 58 -10.12 1.29 -2.44
CA ARG A 58 -10.44 1.76 -3.79
C ARG A 58 -10.86 3.23 -3.77
N ASP A 59 -11.78 3.60 -2.88
CA ASP A 59 -12.23 4.98 -2.74
C ASP A 59 -11.08 5.92 -2.36
N PHE A 60 -10.18 5.46 -1.49
CA PHE A 60 -8.97 6.20 -1.13
C PHE A 60 -8.02 6.40 -2.32
N SER A 61 -7.82 5.37 -3.15
CA SER A 61 -7.04 5.49 -4.39
C SER A 61 -7.66 6.52 -5.34
N ASP A 62 -8.96 6.46 -5.55
CA ASP A 62 -9.68 7.40 -6.43
C ASP A 62 -9.57 8.85 -5.90
N PHE A 63 -9.67 9.03 -4.58
CA PHE A 63 -9.45 10.33 -3.93
C PHE A 63 -8.03 10.86 -4.17
N LEU A 64 -7.01 10.02 -4.01
CA LEU A 64 -5.61 10.41 -4.26
C LEU A 64 -5.39 10.79 -5.72
N THR A 65 -5.91 10.01 -6.68
CA THR A 65 -5.79 10.32 -8.11
C THR A 65 -6.41 11.68 -8.44
N ARG A 66 -7.61 11.97 -7.91
CA ARG A 66 -8.26 13.28 -8.11
C ARG A 66 -7.46 14.41 -7.48
N SER A 67 -6.89 14.17 -6.30
CA SER A 67 -6.07 15.17 -5.60
C SER A 67 -4.83 15.53 -6.41
N VAL A 68 -4.11 14.53 -6.95
CA VAL A 68 -2.94 14.76 -7.82
C VAL A 68 -3.31 15.53 -9.08
N SER A 69 -4.48 15.25 -9.69
CA SER A 69 -4.96 16.01 -10.86
C SER A 69 -5.23 17.48 -10.54
N LEU A 70 -5.61 17.82 -9.30
CA LEU A 70 -5.81 19.20 -8.87
C LEU A 70 -4.49 19.95 -8.65
N PHE A 71 -3.44 19.27 -8.17
CA PHE A 71 -2.12 19.88 -8.00
C PHE A 71 -1.33 19.99 -9.30
N GLY A 72 -1.54 19.09 -10.26
CA GLY A 72 -0.92 19.14 -11.60
C GLY A 72 -1.52 20.20 -12.54
N ALA A 73 -2.66 20.80 -12.19
CA ALA A 73 -3.30 21.85 -12.98
C ALA A 73 -2.83 23.28 -12.61
N GLN A 74 -1.88 23.43 -11.68
CA GLN A 74 -1.34 24.73 -11.26
C GLN A 74 0.02 25.10 -11.88
N ASP A 75 0.51 24.36 -12.87
CA ASP A 75 1.79 24.65 -13.56
C ASP A 75 1.58 25.12 -15.02
N HIS A 76 0.78 26.17 -15.22
CA HIS A 76 0.71 26.89 -16.50
C HIS A 76 0.51 28.39 -16.32
#